data_AF-A0A2K8KNK5-F1
#
_entry.id   AF-A0A2K8KNK5-F1
#
_cell.length_a   1.000
_cell.length_b   1.000
_cell.length_c   1.000
_cell.angle_alpha   90.00
_cell.angle_beta   90.00
_cell.angle_gamma   90.00
#
_symmetry.space_group_name_H-M   'P 1'
#
loop_
_entity.id
_entity.type
_entity.pdbx_description
1 polymer ?
#
loop_
_entity_poly.entity_id
_entity_poly.type
_entity_poly.pdbx_seq_one_letter_code
_entity_poly.pdbx_strand_id
1 'polypeptide(L)'
;MFMKRYIGVLIILGTIAGALMSAGALAIAIDLMALVVVVAVGVGHGLGAKDGENIITRFGDGCVRGGWLGLLIGVVVILNTNAAAQMDFTMIIPAMALAWLTPLYGYFFKLISMQLD
;
A
#
# COMPACT_ATOMS: atom_id res chain seq x y z
N MET A 1 -23.02 -10.81 -13.46
CA MET A 1 -22.05 -10.96 -12.35
C MET A 1 -20.79 -10.14 -12.60
N PHE A 2 -20.20 -10.21 -13.81
CA PHE A 2 -19.01 -9.43 -14.20
C PHE A 2 -19.10 -7.90 -14.03
N MET A 3 -20.18 -7.26 -14.51
CA MET A 3 -20.35 -5.80 -14.40
C MET A 3 -20.28 -5.28 -12.94
N LYS A 4 -20.79 -6.05 -11.97
CA LYS A 4 -20.85 -5.65 -10.56
C LYS A 4 -19.46 -5.60 -9.91
N ARG A 5 -18.55 -6.49 -10.32
CA ARG A 5 -17.16 -6.54 -9.85
C ARG A 5 -16.40 -5.28 -10.23
N TYR A 6 -16.52 -4.85 -11.48
CA TYR A 6 -15.87 -3.63 -11.98
C TYR A 6 -16.46 -2.35 -11.38
N ILE A 7 -17.78 -2.30 -11.14
CA ILE A 7 -18.40 -1.18 -10.43
C ILE A 7 -17.84 -1.06 -9.00
N GLY A 8 -17.66 -2.19 -8.30
CA GLY A 8 -17.03 -2.20 -6.97
C GLY A 8 -15.61 -1.62 -6.99
N VAL A 9 -14.79 -2.02 -7.97
CA VAL A 9 -13.45 -1.44 -8.16
C VAL A 9 -13.51 0.06 -8.40
N LEU A 10 -14.39 0.55 -9.28
CA LEU A 10 -14.53 1.98 -9.55
C LEU A 10 -14.94 2.78 -8.30
N ILE A 11 -15.81 2.23 -7.45
CA ILE A 11 -16.21 2.86 -6.18
C ILE A 11 -15.01 2.96 -5.23
N ILE A 12 -14.22 1.89 -5.09
CA ILE A 12 -13.01 1.90 -4.25
C ILE A 12 -12.01 2.94 -4.74
N LEU A 13 -11.71 2.94 -6.06
CA LEU A 13 -10.80 3.89 -6.68
C LEU A 13 -11.28 5.33 -6.49
N GLY A 14 -12.55 5.60 -6.80
CA GLY A 14 -13.15 6.93 -6.70
C GLY A 14 -13.19 7.46 -5.27
N THR A 15 -13.46 6.59 -4.29
CA THR A 15 -13.52 6.99 -2.87
C THR A 15 -12.12 7.36 -2.34
N ILE A 16 -11.11 6.54 -2.63
CA ILE A 16 -9.74 6.78 -2.15
C ILE A 16 -9.14 7.99 -2.86
N ALA A 17 -9.27 8.08 -4.18
CA ALA A 17 -8.81 9.24 -4.94
C ALA A 17 -9.55 10.52 -4.53
N GLY A 18 -10.87 10.46 -4.36
CA GLY A 18 -11.69 11.59 -3.90
C GLY A 18 -11.29 12.08 -2.52
N ALA A 19 -11.01 11.18 -1.57
CA ALA A 19 -10.53 11.53 -0.25
C ALA A 19 -9.16 12.23 -0.30
N LEU A 20 -8.20 11.70 -1.08
CA LEU A 20 -6.88 12.29 -1.25
C LEU A 20 -6.93 13.66 -1.94
N MET A 21 -7.78 13.81 -2.97
CA MET A 21 -7.98 15.08 -3.66
C MET A 21 -8.61 16.13 -2.74
N SER A 22 -9.63 15.75 -1.97
CA SER A 22 -10.31 16.65 -1.02
C SER A 22 -9.38 17.14 0.09
N ALA A 23 -8.39 16.33 0.46
CA ALA A 23 -7.36 16.67 1.43
C ALA A 23 -6.15 17.42 0.82
N GLY A 24 -6.11 17.65 -0.50
CA GLY A 24 -4.94 18.22 -1.17
C GLY A 24 -3.69 17.32 -1.13
N ALA A 25 -3.86 16.03 -0.85
CA ALA A 25 -2.79 15.09 -0.54
C ALA A 25 -2.39 14.20 -1.73
N LEU A 26 -2.98 14.41 -2.91
CA LEU A 26 -2.79 13.51 -4.06
C LEU A 26 -1.30 13.37 -4.45
N ALA A 27 -0.56 14.48 -4.50
CA ALA A 27 0.87 14.44 -4.83
C ALA A 27 1.71 13.73 -3.77
N ILE A 28 1.36 13.89 -2.48
CA ILE A 28 2.06 13.27 -1.35
C ILE A 28 1.76 11.77 -1.28
N ALA A 29 0.57 11.37 -1.72
CA ALA A 29 0.11 9.99 -1.70
C ALA A 29 0.57 9.15 -2.90
N ILE A 30 1.41 9.69 -3.79
CA ILE A 30 1.99 8.96 -4.93
C ILE A 30 3.49 8.88 -4.72
N ASP A 31 3.96 7.73 -4.24
CA ASP A 31 5.38 7.43 -4.10
C ASP A 31 5.72 6.11 -4.79
N LEU A 32 6.69 6.18 -5.71
CA LEU A 32 7.06 5.04 -6.54
C LEU A 32 7.76 3.94 -5.74
N MET A 33 8.60 4.29 -4.76
CA MET A 33 9.36 3.29 -3.99
C MET A 33 8.45 2.53 -3.03
N ALA A 34 7.54 3.23 -2.36
CA ALA A 34 6.49 2.62 -1.55
C ALA A 34 5.63 1.66 -2.39
N LEU A 35 5.28 2.06 -3.63
CA LEU A 35 4.53 1.20 -4.56
C LEU A 35 5.33 -0.05 -4.94
N VAL A 36 6.61 0.10 -5.27
CA VAL A 36 7.49 -1.03 -5.66
C VAL A 36 7.61 -2.05 -4.53
N VAL A 37 7.80 -1.62 -3.28
CA VAL A 37 7.89 -2.53 -2.12
C VAL A 37 6.63 -3.39 -2.02
N VAL A 38 5.45 -2.78 -2.11
CA VAL A 38 4.17 -3.49 -1.99
C VAL A 38 3.95 -4.44 -3.15
N VAL A 39 4.14 -3.96 -4.38
CA VAL A 39 3.88 -4.76 -5.59
C VAL A 39 4.88 -5.90 -5.71
N ALA A 40 6.17 -5.69 -5.40
CA ALA A 40 7.19 -6.74 -5.47
C ALA A 40 6.87 -7.91 -4.52
N VAL A 41 6.49 -7.62 -3.26
CA VAL A 41 6.07 -8.65 -2.31
C VAL A 41 4.75 -9.30 -2.75
N GLY A 42 3.80 -8.51 -3.25
CA GLY A 42 2.55 -9.00 -3.84
C GLY A 42 2.79 -10.01 -4.96
N VAL A 43 3.63 -9.66 -5.94
CA VAL A 43 4.00 -10.52 -7.07
C VAL A 43 4.69 -11.78 -6.58
N GLY A 44 5.70 -11.65 -5.71
CA GLY A 44 6.40 -12.83 -5.16
C GLY A 44 5.46 -13.79 -4.44
N HIS A 45 4.48 -13.25 -3.71
CA HIS A 45 3.49 -14.05 -3.01
C HIS A 45 2.47 -14.71 -3.95
N GLY A 46 2.08 -14.03 -5.04
CA GLY A 46 1.24 -14.59 -6.10
C GLY A 46 1.95 -15.70 -6.89
N LEU A 47 3.23 -15.52 -7.22
CA LEU A 47 4.05 -16.55 -7.88
C LEU A 47 4.29 -17.78 -7.00
N GLY A 48 4.22 -17.62 -5.68
CA GLY A 48 4.26 -18.72 -4.71
C GLY A 48 2.91 -19.38 -4.45
N ALA A 49 1.90 -19.18 -5.32
CA ALA A 49 0.62 -19.86 -5.20
C ALA A 49 0.79 -21.38 -5.43
N LYS A 50 0.16 -22.18 -4.58
CA LYS A 50 0.11 -23.64 -4.70
C LYS A 50 -1.05 -24.06 -5.60
N ASP A 51 -1.04 -25.34 -6.02
CA ASP A 51 -2.13 -25.91 -6.81
C ASP A 51 -3.49 -25.71 -6.11
N GLY A 52 -4.44 -25.14 -6.86
CA GLY A 52 -5.79 -24.83 -6.37
C GLY A 52 -5.95 -23.48 -5.66
N GLU A 53 -4.88 -22.71 -5.43
CA GLU A 53 -4.97 -21.35 -4.88
C GLU A 53 -5.24 -20.31 -5.98
N ASN A 54 -6.06 -19.29 -5.68
CA ASN A 54 -6.23 -18.15 -6.57
C ASN A 54 -5.02 -17.21 -6.47
N ILE A 55 -4.28 -17.06 -7.59
CA ILE A 55 -3.10 -16.19 -7.71
C ILE A 55 -3.42 -14.73 -7.39
N ILE A 56 -4.58 -14.22 -7.81
CA ILE A 56 -5.01 -12.83 -7.57
C ILE A 56 -5.23 -12.59 -6.07
N THR A 57 -5.87 -13.54 -5.38
CA THR A 57 -6.08 -13.46 -3.93
C THR A 57 -4.77 -13.54 -3.16
N ARG A 58 -3.85 -14.42 -3.59
CA ARG A 58 -2.50 -14.53 -3.03
C ARG A 58 -1.69 -13.25 -3.28
N PHE A 59 -1.82 -12.62 -4.44
CA PHE A 59 -1.20 -11.31 -4.73
C PHE A 59 -1.70 -10.23 -3.77
N GLY A 60 -3.02 -10.13 -3.56
CA GLY A 60 -3.60 -9.15 -2.63
C GLY A 60 -3.15 -9.37 -1.18
N ASP A 61 -3.09 -10.61 -0.72
CA ASP A 61 -2.53 -10.94 0.60
C ASP A 61 -1.05 -10.55 0.71
N GLY A 62 -0.28 -10.80 -0.35
CA GLY A 62 1.12 -10.40 -0.45
C GLY A 62 1.29 -8.88 -0.38
N CYS A 63 0.40 -8.11 -1.02
CA CYS A 63 0.42 -6.66 -0.97
C CYS A 63 0.20 -6.14 0.45
N VAL A 64 -0.74 -6.71 1.22
CA VAL A 64 -0.95 -6.32 2.63
C VAL A 64 0.29 -6.63 3.47
N ARG A 65 0.87 -7.83 3.32
CA ARG A 65 2.12 -8.20 4.01
C ARG A 65 3.28 -7.27 3.63
N GLY A 66 3.44 -6.98 2.35
CA GLY A 66 4.44 -6.03 1.84
C GLY A 66 4.23 -4.62 2.36
N GLY A 67 2.98 -4.19 2.50
CA GLY A 67 2.63 -2.91 3.07
C GLY A 67 3.09 -2.75 4.52
N TRP A 68 2.83 -3.75 5.36
CA TRP A 68 3.29 -3.78 6.74
C TRP A 68 4.81 -3.92 6.85
N LEU A 69 5.45 -4.73 5.99
CA LEU A 69 6.92 -4.82 5.93
C LEU A 69 7.55 -3.47 5.57
N GLY A 70 6.99 -2.75 4.59
CA GLY A 70 7.43 -1.41 4.21
C GLY A 70 7.35 -0.42 5.36
N LEU A 71 6.26 -0.46 6.15
CA LEU A 71 6.12 0.38 7.35
C LEU A 71 7.19 0.06 8.39
N LEU A 72 7.41 -1.23 8.67
CA LEU A 72 8.43 -1.66 9.64
C LEU A 72 9.83 -1.20 9.23
N ILE A 73 10.18 -1.39 7.95
CA ILE A 73 11.46 -0.90 7.39
C ILE A 73 11.54 0.62 7.53
N GLY A 74 10.49 1.35 7.13
CA GLY A 74 10.44 2.81 7.21
C GLY A 74 10.64 3.31 8.64
N VAL A 75 9.95 2.73 9.63
CA VAL A 75 10.09 3.10 11.05
C VAL A 75 11.51 2.84 11.54
N VAL A 76 12.11 1.68 11.23
CA VAL A 76 13.50 1.38 11.61
C VAL A 76 14.47 2.42 11.03
N VAL A 77 14.29 2.78 9.76
CA VAL A 77 15.13 3.79 9.10
C VAL A 77 14.94 5.17 9.75
N ILE A 78 13.70 5.61 9.98
CA ILE A 78 13.38 6.92 10.58
C ILE A 78 13.98 7.04 11.98
N LEU A 79 13.80 6.02 12.82
CA LEU A 79 14.29 6.02 14.20
C LEU A 79 15.83 5.99 14.30
N ASN A 80 16.51 5.58 13.24
CA ASN A 80 17.97 5.55 13.15
C ASN A 80 18.59 6.84 12.56
N THR A 81 17.87 7.95 12.59
CA THR A 81 18.37 9.25 12.09
C THR A 81 18.72 10.21 13.22
N ASN A 82 19.64 11.15 12.96
CA ASN A 82 19.92 12.26 13.88
C ASN A 82 18.67 13.12 14.15
N ALA A 83 17.78 13.24 13.16
CA ALA A 83 16.49 13.94 13.32
C ALA A 83 15.64 13.29 14.42
N ALA A 84 15.58 11.95 14.48
CA ALA A 84 14.89 11.24 15.56
C ALA A 84 15.52 11.51 16.93
N ALA A 85 16.86 11.51 17.02
CA ALA A 85 17.56 11.80 18.28
C ALA A 85 17.32 13.23 18.79
N GLN A 86 17.14 14.18 17.87
CA GLN A 86 16.86 15.59 18.19
C GLN A 86 15.36 15.92 18.25
N MET A 87 14.48 14.93 18.09
CA MET A 87 13.03 15.11 18.01
C MET A 87 12.61 16.16 16.96
N ASP A 88 13.32 16.21 15.83
CA ASP A 88 13.01 17.13 14.73
C ASP A 88 11.79 16.65 13.95
N PHE A 89 10.61 17.04 14.41
CA PHE A 89 9.34 16.68 13.80
C PHE A 89 9.15 17.23 12.39
N THR A 90 9.91 18.25 11.99
CA THR A 90 9.84 18.78 10.62
C THR A 90 10.36 17.76 9.59
N MET A 91 11.24 16.86 10.02
CA MET A 91 11.79 15.76 9.22
C MET A 91 11.08 14.43 9.49
N ILE A 92 10.73 14.15 10.75
CA ILE A 92 10.13 12.86 11.15
C ILE A 92 8.71 12.71 10.59
N ILE A 93 7.86 13.73 10.69
CA ILE A 93 6.45 13.62 10.30
C ILE A 93 6.29 13.31 8.79
N PRO A 94 6.98 14.02 7.87
CA PRO A 94 6.91 13.68 6.45
C PRO A 94 7.41 12.28 6.12
N ALA A 95 8.50 11.83 6.74
CA ALA A 95 9.03 10.48 6.55
C ALA A 95 8.05 9.42 7.07
N MET A 96 7.39 9.69 8.19
CA MET A 96 6.35 8.83 8.74
C MET A 96 5.15 8.73 7.79
N ALA A 97 4.69 9.86 7.23
CA ALA A 97 3.63 9.86 6.23
C ALA A 97 3.95 8.97 5.02
N LEU A 98 5.21 9.01 4.54
CA LEU A 98 5.69 8.14 3.48
C LEU A 98 5.67 6.66 3.87
N ALA A 99 6.14 6.32 5.08
CA ALA A 99 6.13 4.94 5.57
C ALA A 99 4.70 4.37 5.68
N TRP A 100 3.70 5.20 5.95
CA TRP A 100 2.28 4.82 5.98
C TRP A 100 1.64 4.64 4.60
N LEU A 101 2.29 5.07 3.52
CA LEU A 101 1.81 4.79 2.16
C LEU A 101 1.86 3.31 1.84
N THR A 102 2.83 2.55 2.38
CA THR A 102 2.94 1.12 2.04
C THR A 102 1.76 0.28 2.58
N PRO A 103 1.30 0.40 3.84
CA PRO A 103 0.05 -0.25 4.24
C PRO A 103 -1.16 0.22 3.44
N LEU A 104 -1.26 1.53 3.16
CA LEU A 104 -2.35 2.08 2.35
C LEU A 104 -2.43 1.41 0.97
N TYR A 105 -1.30 1.33 0.27
CA TYR A 105 -1.21 0.64 -1.02
C TYR A 105 -1.47 -0.86 -0.89
N GLY A 106 -0.98 -1.50 0.18
CA GLY A 106 -1.21 -2.91 0.45
C GLY A 106 -2.70 -3.26 0.52
N TYR A 107 -3.46 -2.50 1.33
CA TYR A 107 -4.91 -2.68 1.44
C TYR A 107 -5.66 -2.26 0.19
N PHE A 108 -5.21 -1.22 -0.51
CA PHE A 108 -5.76 -0.82 -1.80
C PHE A 108 -5.75 -1.98 -2.80
N PHE A 109 -4.60 -2.63 -2.99
CA PHE A 109 -4.49 -3.78 -3.88
C PHE A 109 -5.27 -5.00 -3.38
N LYS A 110 -5.34 -5.23 -2.07
CA LYS A 110 -6.17 -6.31 -1.50
C LYS A 110 -7.64 -6.13 -1.80
N LEU A 111 -8.16 -4.91 -1.68
CA LEU A 111 -9.56 -4.62 -1.98
C LEU A 111 -9.86 -4.88 -3.47
N ILE A 112 -8.95 -4.46 -4.36
CA ILE A 112 -9.08 -4.74 -5.80
C ILE A 112 -9.02 -6.25 -6.06
N SER A 113 -8.08 -6.96 -5.44
CA SER A 113 -7.91 -8.40 -5.65
C SER A 113 -9.15 -9.19 -5.24
N MET A 114 -9.81 -8.81 -4.15
CA MET A 114 -11.06 -9.44 -3.69
C MET A 114 -12.24 -9.24 -4.64
N GLN A 115 -12.24 -8.20 -5.48
CA GLN A 115 -13.26 -8.02 -6.51
C GLN A 115 -12.99 -8.85 -7.77
N LEU A 116 -11.73 -9.24 -7.99
CA LEU A 116 -11.26 -9.91 -9.19
C LEU A 116 -11.13 -11.43 -9.04
N ASP A 117 -11.11 -11.95 -7.81
CA ASP A 117 -11.37 -13.35 -7.45
C ASP A 117 -12.80 -13.76 -7.92
#